data_AF-A0A520KS12-F1
#
_entry.id   AF-A0A520KS12-F1
#
_cell.length_a   1.000
_cell.length_b   1.000
_cell.length_c   1.000
_cell.angle_alpha   90.00
_cell.angle_beta   90.00
_cell.angle_gamma   90.00
#
_symmetry.space_group_name_H-M   'P 1'
#
loop_
_entity.id
_entity.type
_entity.pdbx_description
1 polymer ?
#
loop_
_entity_poly.entity_id
_entity_poly.type
_entity_poly.pdbx_seq_one_letter_code
_entity_poly.pdbx_strand_id
1 'polypeptide(L)'
;MSEKKLEEMTLEERFRIETEFYNEEYGKKLGLNSVQRLLAGDEHRSIYPDKEWNMFVISLILAFNSMDRLSFLFDKKMYDEVTYEVDAEWTWRVMIDAHENARRVAIFHPPSKEETPLVENFAYLSFPPCYKCIPTVGSAMNQQLFGKSGTCMWNHVNDFTRETQWIHGFHIESGVPSRGWILASEEELEERYDAEDLVLYQGVGYGKHASREEYFKIEPNMDVLKYGGNGEVDKGTEFLGRMVTGTPKGEMSGRLDRRHFATGVKIRDMPKVTWDCFDWAKATNEFVKDMRLELLPEFQNATMYTSAVTTLVAFMAQDYCISSSLIWYYVYLGFFVPELVGINYSPYAMYPFPTVFNVFRQVALEIYSERMTNLTTGYEVYQPVQLSEKKVPLIWRSKKNFWDAGAPGADIILNVPRGAILPPKAIFRMIPPTLKKGLNIRQFLAKPPSKEFWELLESDEVGVNRETGEFPSLEDVFRIQFVTDPTYEPIPVNKFPKMDFAVGQVWPLDMTVEKVEIMVNEGYSGLGDNIEHFSKLADKKMGKKVDEVPPFKPLSEYAKWYRKELGEVHPIYLEYL
;
A
#
# COMPACT_ATOMS: atom_id res chain seq x y z
N MET A 1 8.60 -8.20 37.50
CA MET A 1 9.15 -8.08 36.14
C MET A 1 9.76 -6.70 36.00
N SER A 2 10.96 -6.60 35.43
CA SER A 2 11.83 -5.42 35.55
C SER A 2 11.24 -4.13 34.95
N GLU A 3 11.51 -2.99 35.58
CA GLU A 3 11.16 -1.61 35.15
C GLU A 3 11.84 -1.14 33.84
N LYS A 4 12.38 -2.05 33.02
CA LYS A 4 12.94 -1.68 31.71
C LYS A 4 11.81 -1.22 30.80
N LYS A 5 12.02 -0.10 30.10
CA LYS A 5 11.12 0.31 29.01
C LYS A 5 11.21 -0.73 27.89
N LEU A 6 10.11 -0.95 27.15
CA LEU A 6 10.04 -1.92 26.04
C LEU A 6 11.23 -1.76 25.08
N GLU A 7 11.58 -0.50 24.76
CA GLU A 7 12.68 -0.09 23.88
C GLU A 7 14.08 -0.54 24.36
N GLU A 8 14.25 -0.81 25.66
CA GLU A 8 15.51 -1.20 26.31
C GLU A 8 15.64 -2.72 26.51
N MET A 9 14.61 -3.48 26.13
CA MET A 9 14.58 -4.94 26.24
C MET A 9 15.23 -5.59 25.02
N THR A 10 15.98 -6.68 25.25
CA THR A 10 16.43 -7.54 24.15
C THR A 10 15.24 -8.27 23.55
N LEU A 11 15.38 -8.74 22.31
CA LEU A 11 14.36 -9.55 21.65
C LEU A 11 14.05 -10.82 22.45
N GLU A 12 15.07 -11.44 23.05
CA GLU A 12 14.94 -12.60 23.95
C GLU A 12 14.18 -12.26 25.25
N GLU A 13 14.46 -11.11 25.87
CA GLU A 13 13.74 -10.64 27.06
C GLU A 13 12.25 -10.39 26.76
N ARG A 14 11.95 -9.76 25.61
CA ARG A 14 10.58 -9.55 25.13
C ARG A 14 9.89 -10.89 24.88
N PHE A 15 10.54 -11.82 24.18
CA PHE A 15 10.00 -13.16 23.94
C PHE A 15 9.64 -13.88 25.23
N ARG A 16 10.51 -13.84 26.25
CA ARG A 16 10.24 -14.48 27.53
C ARG A 16 9.03 -13.85 28.24
N ILE A 17 8.93 -12.52 28.23
CA ILE A 17 7.83 -11.80 28.88
C ILE A 17 6.52 -12.02 28.13
N GLU A 18 6.51 -11.91 26.80
CA GLU A 18 5.30 -12.14 26.00
C GLU A 18 4.81 -13.58 26.13
N THR A 19 5.72 -14.56 26.13
CA THR A 19 5.38 -15.98 26.38
C THR A 19 4.75 -16.17 27.77
N GLU A 20 5.16 -15.40 28.77
CA GLU A 20 4.60 -15.43 30.14
C GLU A 20 3.30 -14.60 30.28
N PHE A 21 3.11 -13.55 29.48
CA PHE A 21 1.95 -12.64 29.53
C PHE A 21 0.79 -13.02 28.60
N TYR A 22 1.03 -13.83 27.57
CA TYR A 22 0.01 -14.22 26.60
C TYR A 22 -0.86 -15.37 27.10
N ASN A 23 -1.84 -15.01 27.93
CA ASN A 23 -3.02 -15.79 28.27
C ASN A 23 -4.14 -14.80 28.57
N GLU A 24 -5.32 -14.92 27.92
CA GLU A 24 -6.66 -14.33 28.18
C GLU A 24 -6.85 -12.88 28.73
N GLU A 25 -6.01 -12.43 29.67
CA GLU A 25 -6.13 -11.25 30.50
C GLU A 25 -6.04 -9.94 29.71
N TYR A 26 -5.25 -9.89 28.63
CA TYR A 26 -5.10 -8.67 27.81
C TYR A 26 -6.30 -8.42 26.89
N GLY A 27 -6.82 -9.48 26.25
CA GLY A 27 -8.04 -9.41 25.44
C GLY A 27 -9.29 -9.09 26.29
N LYS A 28 -9.31 -9.52 27.56
CA LYS A 28 -10.34 -9.13 28.54
C LYS A 28 -10.20 -7.67 28.98
N LYS A 29 -8.98 -7.16 29.19
CA LYS A 29 -8.72 -5.75 29.58
C LYS A 29 -9.09 -4.72 28.51
N LEU A 30 -8.97 -5.06 27.22
CA LEU A 30 -9.29 -4.16 26.10
C LEU A 30 -10.74 -4.27 25.61
N GLY A 31 -11.59 -5.08 26.26
CA GLY A 31 -13.00 -5.25 25.84
C GLY A 31 -13.19 -5.89 24.46
N LEU A 32 -12.13 -6.43 23.85
CA LEU A 32 -12.12 -6.95 22.47
C LEU A 32 -13.06 -8.15 22.29
N ASN A 33 -13.27 -8.94 23.34
CA ASN A 33 -14.22 -10.06 23.34
C ASN A 33 -15.66 -9.63 23.03
N SER A 34 -16.06 -8.42 23.43
CA SER A 34 -17.39 -7.86 23.20
C SER A 34 -17.55 -7.41 21.75
N VAL A 35 -16.56 -6.66 21.25
CA VAL A 35 -16.50 -6.16 19.87
C VAL A 35 -16.44 -7.33 18.87
N GLN A 36 -15.64 -8.34 19.18
CA GLN A 36 -15.49 -9.54 18.35
C GLN A 36 -16.75 -10.41 18.30
N ARG A 37 -17.45 -10.60 19.43
CA ARG A 37 -18.75 -11.32 19.43
C ARG A 37 -19.80 -10.59 18.60
N LEU A 38 -19.75 -9.26 18.60
CA LEU A 38 -20.72 -8.43 17.91
C LEU A 38 -20.47 -8.37 16.39
N LEU A 39 -19.21 -8.47 15.95
CA LEU A 39 -18.81 -8.16 14.57
C LEU A 39 -18.31 -9.35 13.73
N ALA A 40 -17.77 -10.42 14.33
CA ALA A 40 -17.28 -11.57 13.57
C ALA A 40 -18.37 -12.63 13.27
N GLY A 41 -19.51 -12.60 13.96
CA GLY A 41 -20.52 -13.66 13.86
C GLY A 41 -20.00 -15.05 14.27
N ASP A 42 -20.89 -16.04 14.33
CA ASP A 42 -20.51 -17.42 14.72
C ASP A 42 -19.86 -18.21 13.56
N GLU A 43 -20.15 -17.87 12.30
CA GLU A 43 -19.64 -18.57 11.12
C GLU A 43 -18.14 -18.34 10.87
N HIS A 44 -17.59 -17.14 11.11
CA HIS A 44 -16.16 -16.88 10.88
C HIS A 44 -15.26 -17.61 11.88
N ARG A 45 -15.78 -17.92 13.07
CA ARG A 45 -15.07 -18.74 14.07
C ARG A 45 -14.86 -20.18 13.59
N SER A 46 -15.61 -20.66 12.59
CA SER A 46 -15.50 -22.04 12.11
C SER A 46 -14.30 -22.29 11.20
N ILE A 47 -13.63 -21.25 10.68
CA ILE A 47 -12.45 -21.43 9.81
C ILE A 47 -11.26 -21.96 10.64
N TYR A 48 -11.06 -21.43 11.85
CA TYR A 48 -10.05 -21.89 12.82
C TYR A 48 -10.62 -21.87 14.25
N PRO A 49 -11.43 -22.89 14.62
CA PRO A 49 -12.18 -22.90 15.87
C PRO A 49 -11.32 -22.99 17.14
N ASP A 50 -10.08 -23.48 17.02
CA ASP A 50 -9.17 -23.73 18.14
C ASP A 50 -8.18 -22.59 18.42
N LYS A 51 -8.30 -21.44 17.75
CA LYS A 51 -7.37 -20.31 17.88
C LYS A 51 -8.05 -19.14 18.59
N GLU A 52 -7.36 -18.46 19.51
CA GLU A 52 -7.86 -17.19 20.07
C GLU A 52 -7.73 -16.07 19.02
N TRP A 53 -8.86 -15.49 18.65
CA TRP A 53 -9.02 -14.47 17.59
C TRP A 53 -8.91 -13.03 18.10
N ASN A 54 -8.70 -12.84 19.40
CA ASN A 54 -8.99 -11.61 20.16
C ASN A 54 -8.22 -10.36 19.72
N MET A 55 -7.21 -10.49 18.84
CA MET A 55 -6.27 -9.40 18.52
C MET A 55 -6.18 -9.04 17.04
N PHE A 56 -6.67 -9.92 16.17
CA PHE A 56 -6.80 -9.66 14.74
C PHE A 56 -8.06 -8.85 14.42
N VAL A 57 -8.91 -8.64 15.43
CA VAL A 57 -10.30 -8.20 15.34
C VAL A 57 -10.48 -6.96 14.48
N ILE A 58 -9.65 -5.92 14.55
CA ILE A 58 -9.92 -4.68 13.79
C ILE A 58 -9.50 -4.77 12.32
N SER A 59 -8.32 -5.32 12.02
CA SER A 59 -7.91 -5.58 10.63
C SER A 59 -8.86 -6.57 9.97
N LEU A 60 -9.27 -7.61 10.71
CA LEU A 60 -10.29 -8.56 10.31
C LEU A 60 -11.66 -7.90 10.14
N ILE A 61 -12.13 -7.04 11.05
CA ILE A 61 -13.42 -6.36 10.94
C ILE A 61 -13.45 -5.46 9.71
N LEU A 62 -12.40 -4.67 9.49
CA LEU A 62 -12.32 -3.76 8.34
C LEU A 62 -12.21 -4.55 7.03
N ALA A 63 -11.37 -5.60 6.98
CA ALA A 63 -11.23 -6.45 5.81
C ALA A 63 -12.46 -7.32 5.56
N PHE A 64 -13.07 -7.93 6.59
CA PHE A 64 -14.22 -8.83 6.49
C PHE A 64 -15.52 -8.11 6.21
N ASN A 65 -15.82 -6.99 6.88
CA ASN A 65 -17.01 -6.22 6.50
C ASN A 65 -16.91 -5.76 5.05
N SER A 66 -15.69 -5.45 4.59
CA SER A 66 -15.48 -5.09 3.19
C SER A 66 -15.65 -6.31 2.28
N MET A 67 -15.06 -7.47 2.59
CA MET A 67 -15.15 -8.69 1.78
C MET A 67 -16.57 -9.29 1.73
N ASP A 68 -17.28 -9.35 2.85
CA ASP A 68 -18.68 -9.79 2.92
C ASP A 68 -19.58 -8.87 2.06
N ARG A 69 -19.36 -7.55 2.13
CA ARG A 69 -20.08 -6.57 1.30
C ARG A 69 -19.72 -6.66 -0.20
N LEU A 70 -18.53 -7.16 -0.53
CA LEU A 70 -18.13 -7.52 -1.89
C LEU A 70 -18.72 -8.88 -2.34
N SER A 71 -19.55 -9.51 -1.50
CA SER A 71 -20.14 -10.83 -1.69
C SER A 71 -19.07 -11.92 -1.85
N PHE A 72 -17.98 -11.80 -1.09
CA PHE A 72 -17.04 -12.89 -0.88
C PHE A 72 -17.45 -13.65 0.37
N LEU A 73 -17.85 -14.92 0.22
CA LEU A 73 -17.89 -15.82 1.35
C LEU A 73 -16.46 -16.09 1.76
N PHE A 74 -16.06 -15.59 2.93
CA PHE A 74 -14.70 -15.73 3.39
C PHE A 74 -14.51 -17.09 4.06
N ASP A 75 -14.00 -18.05 3.30
CA ASP A 75 -13.57 -19.36 3.79
C ASP A 75 -12.05 -19.55 3.58
N LYS A 76 -11.49 -20.68 4.03
CA LYS A 76 -10.06 -20.98 3.86
C LYS A 76 -9.65 -20.90 2.38
N LYS A 77 -10.47 -21.44 1.47
CA LYS A 77 -10.15 -21.45 0.04
C LYS A 77 -10.05 -20.02 -0.48
N MET A 78 -11.04 -19.18 -0.19
CA MET A 78 -11.04 -17.77 -0.59
C MET A 78 -9.82 -17.02 -0.01
N TYR A 79 -9.48 -17.26 1.25
CA TYR A 79 -8.29 -16.66 1.84
C TYR A 79 -7.00 -17.09 1.14
N ASP A 80 -6.86 -18.39 0.84
CA ASP A 80 -5.70 -18.91 0.12
C ASP A 80 -5.62 -18.26 -1.28
N GLU A 81 -6.75 -18.12 -2.00
CA GLU A 81 -6.82 -17.41 -3.29
C GLU A 81 -6.38 -15.93 -3.17
N VAL A 82 -6.95 -15.19 -2.21
CA VAL A 82 -6.56 -13.79 -1.94
C VAL A 82 -5.07 -13.68 -1.61
N THR A 83 -4.53 -14.61 -0.80
CA THR A 83 -3.12 -14.66 -0.45
C THR A 83 -2.24 -14.73 -1.70
N TYR A 84 -2.54 -15.63 -2.64
CA TYR A 84 -1.82 -15.73 -3.90
C TYR A 84 -1.95 -14.47 -4.75
N GLU A 85 -3.16 -13.92 -4.90
CA GLU A 85 -3.34 -12.73 -5.73
C GLU A 85 -2.57 -11.51 -5.17
N VAL A 86 -2.57 -11.34 -3.85
CA VAL A 86 -1.81 -10.29 -3.14
C VAL A 86 -0.31 -10.47 -3.34
N ASP A 87 0.18 -11.70 -3.22
CA ASP A 87 1.59 -12.05 -3.45
C ASP A 87 2.03 -11.75 -4.89
N ALA A 88 1.22 -12.20 -5.85
CA ALA A 88 1.48 -12.03 -7.27
C ALA A 88 1.47 -10.57 -7.68
N GLU A 89 0.42 -9.84 -7.30
CA GLU A 89 0.28 -8.43 -7.59
C GLU A 89 1.44 -7.63 -6.99
N TRP A 90 1.78 -7.90 -5.73
CA TRP A 90 2.89 -7.24 -5.04
C TRP A 90 4.21 -7.43 -5.76
N THR A 91 4.47 -8.66 -6.19
CA THR A 91 5.70 -8.96 -6.91
C THR A 91 5.75 -8.19 -8.21
N TRP A 92 4.67 -8.12 -8.97
CA TRP A 92 4.65 -7.35 -10.20
C TRP A 92 4.93 -5.86 -9.96
N ARG A 93 4.34 -5.27 -8.90
CA ARG A 93 4.67 -3.89 -8.49
C ARG A 93 6.16 -3.71 -8.24
N VAL A 94 6.77 -4.64 -7.50
CA VAL A 94 8.14 -4.54 -7.00
C VAL A 94 9.20 -4.95 -8.03
N MET A 95 8.93 -5.99 -8.79
CA MET A 95 9.90 -6.60 -9.71
C MET A 95 9.91 -5.94 -11.08
N ILE A 96 8.79 -5.31 -11.47
CA ILE A 96 8.61 -4.84 -12.83
C ILE A 96 8.34 -3.34 -12.86
N ASP A 97 7.26 -2.85 -12.26
CA ASP A 97 7.00 -1.42 -12.31
C ASP A 97 8.07 -0.63 -11.52
N ALA A 98 8.43 -1.08 -10.32
CA ALA A 98 9.49 -0.44 -9.53
C ALA A 98 10.88 -0.57 -10.17
N HIS A 99 11.12 -1.64 -10.91
CA HIS A 99 12.43 -1.88 -11.52
C HIS A 99 12.53 -1.29 -12.94
N GLU A 100 11.71 -1.77 -13.88
CA GLU A 100 11.75 -1.39 -15.29
C GLU A 100 11.18 0.02 -15.50
N ASN A 101 9.98 0.30 -14.99
CA ASN A 101 9.31 1.58 -15.24
C ASN A 101 10.01 2.73 -14.51
N ALA A 102 10.44 2.53 -13.26
CA ALA A 102 11.19 3.56 -12.56
C ALA A 102 12.51 3.91 -13.25
N ARG A 103 13.25 2.93 -13.79
CA ARG A 103 14.47 3.18 -14.57
C ARG A 103 14.17 3.90 -15.87
N ARG A 104 13.11 3.49 -16.59
CA ARG A 104 12.63 4.17 -17.80
C ARG A 104 12.45 5.65 -17.52
N VAL A 105 11.71 6.00 -16.48
CA VAL A 105 11.39 7.39 -16.15
C VAL A 105 12.57 8.13 -15.51
N ALA A 106 13.32 7.51 -14.60
CA ALA A 106 14.35 8.22 -13.84
C ALA A 106 15.69 8.34 -14.57
N ILE A 107 16.00 7.43 -15.50
CA ILE A 107 17.34 7.29 -16.11
C ILE A 107 17.29 7.49 -17.63
N PHE A 108 16.44 6.75 -18.34
CA PHE A 108 16.52 6.66 -19.80
C PHE A 108 15.66 7.70 -20.54
N HIS A 109 14.46 7.92 -20.05
CA HIS A 109 13.44 8.77 -20.68
C HIS A 109 12.73 9.65 -19.63
N PRO A 110 13.46 10.59 -18.99
CA PRO A 110 12.85 11.51 -18.05
C PRO A 110 11.79 12.40 -18.75
N PRO A 111 10.55 12.42 -18.24
CA PRO A 111 9.48 13.20 -18.86
C PRO A 111 9.75 14.69 -18.71
N SER A 112 9.23 15.47 -19.67
CA SER A 112 9.12 16.92 -19.46
C SER A 112 8.19 17.23 -18.28
N LYS A 113 8.24 18.47 -17.77
CA LYS A 113 7.39 18.88 -16.64
C LYS A 113 5.89 18.68 -16.96
N GLU A 114 5.50 18.88 -18.20
CA GLU A 114 4.12 18.73 -18.67
C GLU A 114 3.70 17.27 -18.87
N GLU A 115 4.67 16.36 -18.98
CA GLU A 115 4.45 14.92 -19.12
C GLU A 115 4.69 14.16 -17.80
N THR A 116 5.25 14.79 -16.78
CA THR A 116 5.29 14.22 -15.41
C THR A 116 3.94 13.65 -14.95
N PRO A 117 2.78 14.30 -15.23
CA PRO A 117 1.49 13.83 -14.73
C PRO A 117 0.88 12.67 -15.53
N LEU A 118 1.52 12.21 -16.61
CA LEU A 118 1.01 11.07 -17.38
C LEU A 118 0.99 9.82 -16.51
N VAL A 119 -0.11 9.06 -16.53
CA VAL A 119 -0.34 7.92 -15.63
C VAL A 119 0.78 6.87 -15.72
N GLU A 120 1.30 6.65 -16.92
CA GLU A 120 2.39 5.71 -17.19
C GLU A 120 3.75 6.13 -16.60
N ASN A 121 3.92 7.41 -16.23
CA ASN A 121 5.17 7.95 -15.71
C ASN A 121 5.32 7.85 -14.19
N PHE A 122 4.32 7.33 -13.48
CA PHE A 122 4.44 7.00 -12.06
C PHE A 122 4.89 5.53 -11.87
N ALA A 123 5.75 5.29 -10.88
CA ALA A 123 6.26 3.96 -10.56
C ALA A 123 6.30 3.68 -9.05
N TYR A 124 6.18 2.41 -8.65
CA TYR A 124 6.39 1.98 -7.26
C TYR A 124 7.86 2.16 -6.84
N LEU A 125 8.12 2.74 -5.66
CA LEU A 125 9.50 3.04 -5.24
C LEU A 125 9.76 2.76 -3.75
N SER A 126 9.47 1.53 -3.31
CA SER A 126 9.83 0.97 -1.98
C SER A 126 9.13 1.55 -0.77
N PHE A 127 8.88 2.86 -0.77
CA PHE A 127 8.28 3.54 0.35
C PHE A 127 7.28 4.63 -0.08
N PRO A 128 5.99 4.49 0.28
CA PRO A 128 5.38 3.26 0.77
C PRO A 128 5.39 2.24 -0.38
N PRO A 129 5.55 0.96 -0.06
CA PRO A 129 5.74 -0.08 -1.06
C PRO A 129 4.51 -0.34 -1.94
N CYS A 130 3.32 0.08 -1.48
CA CYS A 130 2.06 -0.10 -2.16
C CYS A 130 1.66 1.07 -3.07
N TYR A 131 2.53 2.05 -3.33
CA TYR A 131 2.12 3.25 -4.09
C TYR A 131 3.08 3.78 -5.15
N LYS A 132 2.49 4.22 -6.27
CA LYS A 132 3.18 4.82 -7.40
C LYS A 132 3.50 6.29 -7.12
N CYS A 133 4.75 6.68 -7.21
CA CYS A 133 5.17 8.07 -7.06
C CYS A 133 5.93 8.57 -8.31
N ILE A 134 6.20 9.87 -8.35
CA ILE A 134 7.10 10.44 -9.36
C ILE A 134 8.49 9.82 -9.14
N PRO A 135 9.08 9.15 -10.14
CA PRO A 135 10.27 8.33 -9.90
C PRO A 135 11.48 9.09 -9.36
N THR A 136 11.66 10.35 -9.76
CA THR A 136 12.72 11.22 -9.24
C THR A 136 12.51 11.60 -7.78
N VAL A 137 11.25 11.80 -7.35
CA VAL A 137 10.91 12.07 -5.94
C VAL A 137 11.11 10.81 -5.11
N GLY A 138 10.58 9.66 -5.54
CA GLY A 138 10.76 8.41 -4.82
C GLY A 138 12.23 8.01 -4.72
N SER A 139 13.03 8.26 -5.77
CA SER A 139 14.48 8.05 -5.73
C SER A 139 15.16 8.93 -4.67
N ALA A 140 14.83 10.22 -4.64
CA ALA A 140 15.36 11.13 -3.62
C ALA A 140 14.94 10.69 -2.20
N MET A 141 13.69 10.29 -2.00
CA MET A 141 13.19 9.78 -0.73
C MET A 141 13.93 8.52 -0.31
N ASN A 142 14.11 7.55 -1.21
CA ASN A 142 14.85 6.32 -0.93
C ASN A 142 16.31 6.60 -0.56
N GLN A 143 16.96 7.55 -1.23
CA GLN A 143 18.33 7.93 -0.86
C GLN A 143 18.40 8.57 0.53
N GLN A 144 17.41 9.37 0.91
CA GLN A 144 17.34 9.97 2.25
C GLN A 144 17.02 8.95 3.34
N LEU A 145 16.12 8.00 3.05
CA LEU A 145 15.69 6.98 4.01
C LEU A 145 16.72 5.87 4.15
N PHE A 146 17.24 5.37 3.04
CA PHE A 146 17.98 4.11 2.98
C PHE A 146 19.45 4.27 2.58
N GLY A 147 19.85 5.48 2.16
CA GLY A 147 21.18 5.78 1.65
C GLY A 147 21.33 5.48 0.15
N LYS A 148 22.56 5.61 -0.36
CA LYS A 148 22.85 5.36 -1.78
C LYS A 148 22.67 3.90 -2.19
N SER A 149 22.88 2.96 -1.27
CA SER A 149 22.73 1.53 -1.50
C SER A 149 21.93 0.96 -0.33
N GLY A 150 20.73 0.46 -0.65
CA GLY A 150 19.75 0.01 0.33
C GLY A 150 19.10 -1.29 -0.10
N THR A 151 18.48 -1.98 0.83
CA THR A 151 17.64 -3.14 0.55
C THR A 151 16.42 -3.07 1.44
N CYS A 152 15.27 -3.13 0.81
CA CYS A 152 13.98 -3.09 1.46
C CYS A 152 13.36 -4.46 1.32
N MET A 153 12.75 -4.96 2.40
CA MET A 153 12.15 -6.28 2.46
C MET A 153 10.76 -6.20 3.10
N TRP A 154 9.90 -7.14 2.74
CA TRP A 154 8.54 -7.26 3.24
C TRP A 154 8.29 -8.69 3.69
N ASN A 155 8.10 -8.88 4.99
CA ASN A 155 7.65 -10.11 5.60
C ASN A 155 6.12 -10.10 5.69
N HIS A 156 5.47 -11.03 4.99
CA HIS A 156 4.04 -11.21 5.06
C HIS A 156 3.69 -12.39 5.96
N VAL A 157 2.76 -12.14 6.88
CA VAL A 157 2.34 -13.09 7.90
C VAL A 157 0.90 -13.51 7.68
N ASN A 158 0.65 -14.81 7.76
CA ASN A 158 -0.69 -15.39 7.70
C ASN A 158 -1.49 -14.96 8.92
N ASP A 159 -2.64 -14.32 8.70
CA ASP A 159 -3.51 -13.82 9.77
C ASP A 159 -4.03 -14.93 10.71
N PHE A 160 -4.09 -16.18 10.25
CA PHE A 160 -4.71 -17.28 11.01
C PHE A 160 -3.70 -18.27 11.60
N THR A 161 -2.73 -18.70 10.79
CA THR A 161 -1.71 -19.67 11.24
C THR A 161 -0.62 -18.98 12.06
N ARG A 162 -0.48 -17.65 11.92
CA ARG A 162 0.61 -16.83 12.44
C ARG A 162 1.97 -17.35 11.97
N GLU A 163 2.03 -17.80 10.72
CA GLU A 163 3.26 -18.18 10.06
C GLU A 163 3.67 -17.10 9.06
N THR A 164 4.98 -16.86 8.92
CA THR A 164 5.48 -16.10 7.78
C THR A 164 5.18 -16.90 6.50
N GLN A 165 4.44 -16.27 5.58
CA GLN A 165 4.05 -16.85 4.29
C GLN A 165 5.11 -16.57 3.24
N TRP A 166 5.53 -15.32 3.10
CA TRP A 166 6.60 -14.96 2.15
C TRP A 166 7.42 -13.77 2.62
N ILE A 167 8.64 -13.69 2.10
CA ILE A 167 9.58 -12.58 2.32
C ILE A 167 10.07 -12.09 0.97
N HIS A 168 9.63 -10.90 0.56
CA HIS A 168 10.09 -10.25 -0.67
C HIS A 168 11.11 -9.19 -0.34
N GLY A 169 11.94 -8.84 -1.31
CA GLY A 169 12.77 -7.67 -1.17
C GLY A 169 13.26 -7.15 -2.50
N PHE A 170 13.85 -5.97 -2.43
CA PHE A 170 14.66 -5.48 -3.52
C PHE A 170 15.79 -4.60 -3.03
N HIS A 171 16.80 -4.55 -3.86
CA HIS A 171 17.94 -3.68 -3.76
C HIS A 171 17.67 -2.35 -4.45
N ILE A 172 18.16 -1.29 -3.83
CA ILE A 172 18.03 0.09 -4.28
C ILE A 172 19.43 0.64 -4.47
N GLU A 173 19.66 1.24 -5.64
CA GLU A 173 20.93 1.89 -5.98
C GLU A 173 20.67 3.30 -6.48
N SER A 174 21.30 4.27 -5.84
CA SER A 174 21.06 5.70 -6.07
C SER A 174 19.57 6.04 -6.07
N GLY A 175 18.82 5.42 -5.14
CA GLY A 175 17.38 5.64 -4.95
C GLY A 175 16.46 4.87 -5.91
N VAL A 176 17.00 4.27 -6.97
CA VAL A 176 16.23 3.51 -7.96
C VAL A 176 16.34 2.02 -7.65
N PRO A 177 15.23 1.26 -7.59
CA PRO A 177 15.25 -0.18 -7.48
C PRO A 177 16.07 -0.76 -8.61
N SER A 178 17.06 -1.57 -8.23
CA SER A 178 17.97 -2.19 -9.18
C SER A 178 17.69 -3.68 -9.34
N ARG A 179 17.03 -4.30 -8.36
CA ARG A 179 16.93 -5.75 -8.32
C ARG A 179 15.93 -6.20 -7.27
N GLY A 180 14.88 -6.92 -7.66
CA GLY A 180 14.01 -7.55 -6.67
C GLY A 180 14.19 -9.07 -6.59
N TRP A 181 13.59 -9.67 -5.56
CA TRP A 181 13.59 -11.11 -5.31
C TRP A 181 12.50 -11.55 -4.33
N ILE A 182 12.10 -12.82 -4.46
CA ILE A 182 11.47 -13.55 -3.36
C ILE A 182 12.58 -14.32 -2.63
N LEU A 183 12.75 -14.00 -1.34
CA LEU A 183 13.72 -14.68 -0.51
C LEU A 183 13.18 -16.03 -0.04
N ALA A 184 11.92 -16.05 0.37
CA ALA A 184 11.28 -17.21 0.95
C ALA A 184 9.76 -17.14 0.70
N SER A 185 9.12 -18.30 0.54
CA SER A 185 7.69 -18.45 0.30
C SER A 185 7.25 -19.81 0.87
N GLU A 186 6.05 -19.91 1.40
CA GLU A 186 5.51 -21.15 1.93
C GLU A 186 5.21 -22.16 0.83
N GLU A 187 5.25 -23.45 1.16
CA GLU A 187 5.13 -24.53 0.18
C GLU A 187 3.79 -24.48 -0.58
N GLU A 188 2.68 -24.22 0.13
CA GLU A 188 1.35 -24.13 -0.49
C GLU A 188 1.27 -22.98 -1.51
N LEU A 189 1.92 -21.85 -1.24
CA LEU A 189 1.95 -20.70 -2.14
C LEU A 189 2.88 -20.97 -3.32
N GLU A 190 4.06 -21.53 -3.05
CA GLU A 190 5.04 -21.95 -4.05
C GLU A 190 4.49 -23.01 -5.03
N GLU A 191 3.56 -23.85 -4.58
CA GLU A 191 2.88 -24.81 -5.44
C GLU A 191 1.96 -24.19 -6.48
N ARG A 192 1.50 -22.97 -6.25
CA ARG A 192 0.57 -22.25 -7.12
C ARG A 192 1.26 -21.40 -8.18
N TYR A 193 2.54 -21.14 -8.02
CA TYR A 193 3.32 -20.32 -8.93
C TYR A 193 3.34 -20.92 -10.33
N ASP A 194 2.85 -20.14 -11.30
CA ASP A 194 2.92 -20.48 -12.72
C ASP A 194 4.33 -20.24 -13.31
N ALA A 195 4.50 -20.43 -14.62
CA ALA A 195 5.81 -20.25 -15.25
C ALA A 195 6.32 -18.79 -15.23
N GLU A 196 5.41 -17.81 -15.29
CA GLU A 196 5.74 -16.38 -15.27
C GLU A 196 6.16 -15.96 -13.85
N ASP A 197 5.36 -16.40 -12.88
CA ASP A 197 5.62 -16.33 -11.45
C ASP A 197 7.00 -16.89 -11.11
N LEU A 198 7.26 -18.16 -11.48
CA LEU A 198 8.55 -18.80 -11.21
C LEU A 198 9.71 -18.02 -11.82
N VAL A 199 9.56 -17.37 -12.97
CA VAL A 199 10.64 -16.55 -13.54
C VAL A 199 10.87 -15.27 -12.74
N LEU A 200 9.83 -14.62 -12.23
CA LEU A 200 9.95 -13.42 -11.40
C LEU A 200 10.44 -13.72 -9.99
N TYR A 201 9.95 -14.80 -9.41
CA TYR A 201 10.12 -15.17 -8.01
C TYR A 201 11.49 -15.74 -7.69
N GLN A 202 12.32 -15.93 -8.70
CA GLN A 202 13.52 -16.72 -8.56
C GLN A 202 14.77 -15.96 -8.06
N GLY A 203 14.82 -14.63 -8.12
CA GLY A 203 16.10 -13.92 -8.24
C GLY A 203 17.05 -13.83 -7.04
N VAL A 204 18.05 -14.71 -6.93
CA VAL A 204 19.24 -14.48 -6.10
C VAL A 204 20.53 -14.65 -6.92
N GLY A 205 21.17 -13.55 -7.30
CA GLY A 205 22.23 -13.38 -8.33
C GLY A 205 21.82 -12.59 -9.60
N TYR A 206 22.80 -11.92 -10.24
CA TYR A 206 22.64 -11.44 -11.62
C TYR A 206 22.62 -12.65 -12.54
N GLY A 207 21.78 -12.65 -13.58
CA GLY A 207 21.89 -13.63 -14.66
C GLY A 207 23.33 -13.70 -15.21
N LYS A 208 23.63 -14.73 -16.01
CA LYS A 208 24.99 -15.08 -16.49
C LYS A 208 25.79 -13.96 -17.18
N HIS A 209 25.21 -12.78 -17.43
CA HIS A 209 25.69 -11.80 -18.40
C HIS A 209 25.73 -10.32 -17.97
N ALA A 210 25.47 -9.95 -16.71
CA ALA A 210 25.61 -8.54 -16.31
C ALA A 210 26.22 -8.39 -14.91
N SER A 211 27.38 -7.76 -14.82
CA SER A 211 27.84 -7.16 -13.57
C SER A 211 26.86 -6.06 -13.11
N ARG A 212 26.92 -5.67 -11.83
CA ARG A 212 26.14 -4.55 -11.27
C ARG A 212 26.22 -3.28 -12.14
N GLU A 213 27.39 -2.97 -12.69
CA GLU A 213 27.61 -1.77 -13.50
C GLU A 213 27.08 -1.90 -14.92
N GLU A 214 27.12 -3.10 -15.50
CA GLU A 214 26.55 -3.37 -16.83
C GLU A 214 25.04 -3.37 -16.79
N TYR A 215 24.46 -3.88 -15.70
CA TYR A 215 23.02 -3.97 -15.52
C TYR A 215 22.31 -2.62 -15.67
N PHE A 216 22.87 -1.56 -15.08
CA PHE A 216 22.33 -0.20 -15.14
C PHE A 216 22.42 0.45 -16.51
N LYS A 217 23.20 -0.12 -17.44
CA LYS A 217 23.32 0.36 -18.82
C LYS A 217 22.33 -0.30 -19.77
N ILE A 218 21.65 -1.36 -19.32
CA ILE A 218 20.63 -2.05 -20.11
C ILE A 218 19.37 -1.18 -20.13
N GLU A 219 18.86 -0.86 -21.31
CA GLU A 219 17.59 -0.14 -21.43
C GLU A 219 16.43 -0.99 -20.90
N PRO A 220 15.39 -0.36 -20.32
CA PRO A 220 14.21 -1.09 -19.84
C PRO A 220 13.55 -1.86 -20.97
N ASN A 221 13.05 -3.06 -20.66
CA ASN A 221 12.46 -3.91 -21.67
C ASN A 221 10.98 -3.54 -21.91
N MET A 222 10.70 -3.06 -23.13
CA MET A 222 9.34 -2.70 -23.53
C MET A 222 8.36 -3.87 -23.57
N ASP A 223 8.80 -5.08 -23.95
CA ASP A 223 7.91 -6.25 -23.95
C ASP A 223 7.52 -6.64 -22.52
N VAL A 224 8.41 -6.47 -21.54
CA VAL A 224 8.09 -6.66 -20.12
C VAL A 224 7.08 -5.62 -19.64
N LEU A 225 7.25 -4.34 -20.03
CA LEU A 225 6.33 -3.27 -19.66
C LEU A 225 4.94 -3.38 -20.33
N LYS A 226 4.87 -3.97 -21.54
CA LYS A 226 3.62 -4.20 -22.28
C LYS A 226 2.87 -5.44 -21.80
N TYR A 227 3.55 -6.59 -21.85
CA TYR A 227 2.92 -7.91 -21.73
C TYR A 227 3.08 -8.51 -20.35
N GLY A 228 3.95 -7.94 -19.53
CA GLY A 228 4.19 -8.45 -18.21
C GLY A 228 2.92 -8.43 -17.36
N GLY A 229 2.55 -9.60 -16.82
CA GLY A 229 1.37 -9.77 -15.97
C GLY A 229 0.11 -10.16 -16.74
N ASN A 230 0.19 -10.27 -18.07
CA ASN A 230 -0.92 -10.71 -18.92
C ASN A 230 -0.95 -12.22 -19.17
N GLY A 231 -0.03 -12.98 -18.56
CA GLY A 231 0.04 -14.44 -18.72
C GLY A 231 0.45 -14.88 -20.13
N GLU A 232 1.01 -13.98 -20.93
CA GLU A 232 1.65 -14.30 -22.21
C GLU A 232 3.13 -14.63 -21.95
N VAL A 233 3.37 -15.93 -21.74
CA VAL A 233 4.62 -16.51 -21.19
C VAL A 233 5.84 -16.40 -22.12
N ASP A 234 5.74 -15.86 -23.34
CA ASP A 234 6.79 -16.04 -24.35
C ASP A 234 7.81 -14.89 -24.50
N LYS A 235 7.41 -13.61 -24.39
CA LYS A 235 8.34 -12.49 -24.66
C LYS A 235 8.93 -11.83 -23.41
N GLY A 236 8.11 -11.46 -22.43
CA GLY A 236 8.58 -10.82 -21.20
C GLY A 236 9.39 -11.77 -20.31
N THR A 237 8.95 -13.03 -20.24
CA THR A 237 9.56 -14.10 -19.44
C THR A 237 10.96 -14.47 -19.93
N GLU A 238 11.23 -14.43 -21.25
CA GLU A 238 12.57 -14.69 -21.78
C GLU A 238 13.58 -13.63 -21.34
N PHE A 239 13.20 -12.35 -21.34
CA PHE A 239 14.06 -11.29 -20.84
C PHE A 239 14.30 -11.40 -19.33
N LEU A 240 13.23 -11.60 -18.56
CA LEU A 240 13.34 -11.72 -17.10
C LEU A 240 14.21 -12.91 -16.70
N GLY A 241 14.07 -14.06 -17.36
CA GLY A 241 14.91 -15.24 -17.15
C GLY A 241 16.40 -15.04 -17.49
N ARG A 242 16.75 -14.02 -18.27
CA ARG A 242 18.16 -13.61 -18.51
C ARG A 242 18.71 -12.70 -17.41
N MET A 243 17.84 -12.06 -16.63
CA MET A 243 18.20 -11.02 -15.66
C MET A 243 18.30 -11.55 -14.22
N VAL A 244 17.53 -12.59 -13.88
CA VAL A 244 17.53 -13.19 -12.55
C VAL A 244 18.00 -14.64 -12.58
N THR A 245 18.73 -15.06 -11.56
CA THR A 245 19.09 -16.46 -11.33
C THR A 245 18.02 -17.15 -10.51
N GLY A 246 17.52 -18.27 -11.04
CA GLY A 246 16.64 -19.25 -10.40
C GLY A 246 16.90 -19.53 -8.92
N THR A 247 15.88 -19.42 -8.06
CA THR A 247 15.75 -20.24 -6.84
C THR A 247 14.89 -21.47 -7.17
N PRO A 248 15.43 -22.70 -7.13
CA PRO A 248 14.67 -23.92 -7.36
C PRO A 248 13.44 -24.04 -6.47
N LYS A 249 12.38 -24.65 -7.03
CA LYS A 249 11.16 -24.97 -6.28
C LYS A 249 11.48 -25.82 -5.05
N GLY A 250 10.93 -25.47 -3.89
CA GLY A 250 11.17 -26.11 -2.58
C GLY A 250 12.32 -25.48 -1.79
N GLU A 251 13.22 -24.73 -2.44
CA GLU A 251 14.30 -24.05 -1.72
C GLU A 251 13.77 -22.82 -0.97
N MET A 252 12.76 -22.12 -1.53
CA MET A 252 12.12 -20.96 -0.89
C MET A 252 11.42 -21.35 0.41
N SER A 253 10.63 -22.41 0.39
CA SER A 253 9.97 -22.98 1.56
C SER A 253 10.99 -23.53 2.57
N GLY A 254 12.04 -24.21 2.11
CA GLY A 254 13.14 -24.66 2.98
C GLY A 254 13.86 -23.54 3.73
N ARG A 255 13.91 -22.31 3.19
CA ARG A 255 14.49 -21.14 3.88
C ARG A 255 13.64 -20.69 5.08
N LEU A 256 12.32 -20.82 5.02
CA LEU A 256 11.44 -20.49 6.17
C LEU A 256 11.66 -21.42 7.37
N ASP A 257 12.13 -22.65 7.12
CA ASP A 257 12.42 -23.65 8.14
C ASP A 257 13.79 -23.49 8.81
N ARG A 258 14.61 -22.54 8.35
CA ARG A 258 15.85 -22.15 9.03
C ARG A 258 15.53 -21.51 10.38
N ARG A 259 16.41 -21.70 11.35
CA ARG A 259 16.29 -21.14 12.70
C ARG A 259 17.03 -19.82 12.79
N HIS A 260 16.38 -18.83 13.39
CA HIS A 260 17.01 -17.57 13.78
C HIS A 260 18.14 -17.85 14.77
N PHE A 261 19.34 -17.32 14.50
CA PHE A 261 20.54 -17.68 15.25
C PHE A 261 20.42 -17.38 16.75
N ALA A 262 19.92 -16.19 17.11
CA ALA A 262 19.87 -15.76 18.50
C ALA A 262 18.78 -16.47 19.32
N THR A 263 17.67 -16.86 18.70
CA THR A 263 16.47 -17.32 19.43
C THR A 263 16.18 -18.80 19.22
N GLY A 264 16.79 -19.42 18.21
CA GLY A 264 16.54 -20.79 17.81
C GLY A 264 15.16 -21.02 17.20
N VAL A 265 14.29 -20.00 17.08
CA VAL A 265 12.94 -20.10 16.51
C VAL A 265 13.03 -20.17 14.99
N LYS A 266 12.21 -21.01 14.35
CA LYS A 266 12.13 -21.02 12.87
C LYS A 266 11.59 -19.69 12.36
N ILE A 267 12.08 -19.19 11.24
CA ILE A 267 11.58 -17.94 10.67
C ILE A 267 10.08 -18.01 10.39
N ARG A 268 9.62 -19.15 9.85
CA ARG A 268 8.19 -19.47 9.69
C ARG A 268 7.38 -19.21 10.96
N ASP A 269 7.89 -19.65 12.11
CA ASP A 269 7.17 -19.67 13.38
C ASP A 269 7.35 -18.39 14.20
N MET A 270 8.11 -17.40 13.70
CA MET A 270 8.37 -16.16 14.44
C MET A 270 7.10 -15.44 14.91
N PRO A 271 6.04 -15.31 14.07
CA PRO A 271 4.81 -14.65 14.50
C PRO A 271 3.95 -15.47 15.47
N LYS A 272 4.31 -16.73 15.75
CA LYS A 272 3.69 -17.52 16.82
C LYS A 272 4.27 -17.16 18.19
N VAL A 273 5.47 -16.61 18.24
CA VAL A 273 6.22 -16.33 19.48
C VAL A 273 6.08 -14.87 19.93
N THR A 274 5.99 -13.94 18.98
CA THR A 274 5.69 -12.52 19.24
C THR A 274 4.54 -12.04 18.37
N TRP A 275 3.81 -11.04 18.84
CA TRP A 275 2.73 -10.39 18.09
C TRP A 275 3.16 -9.06 17.46
N ASP A 276 4.29 -8.49 17.88
CA ASP A 276 4.72 -7.18 17.39
C ASP A 276 5.30 -7.31 15.97
N CYS A 277 4.66 -6.66 14.99
CA CYS A 277 5.19 -6.56 13.62
C CYS A 277 6.61 -6.01 13.59
N PHE A 278 6.99 -5.15 14.53
CA PHE A 278 8.36 -4.66 14.64
C PHE A 278 9.33 -5.79 14.98
N ASP A 279 8.95 -6.69 15.89
CA ASP A 279 9.76 -7.85 16.26
C ASP A 279 9.80 -8.87 15.11
N TRP A 280 8.71 -9.04 14.34
CA TRP A 280 8.73 -9.82 13.09
C TRP A 280 9.71 -9.24 12.08
N ALA A 281 9.62 -7.92 11.83
CA ALA A 281 10.49 -7.21 10.91
C ALA A 281 11.96 -7.32 11.34
N LYS A 282 12.23 -7.17 12.64
CA LYS A 282 13.57 -7.31 13.22
C LYS A 282 14.14 -8.70 13.04
N ALA A 283 13.40 -9.73 13.41
CA ALA A 283 13.83 -11.11 13.29
C ALA A 283 14.08 -11.51 11.82
N THR A 284 13.20 -11.07 10.90
CA THR A 284 13.45 -11.24 9.47
C THR A 284 14.68 -10.45 9.01
N ASN A 285 14.88 -9.20 9.45
CA ASN A 285 16.06 -8.41 9.10
C ASN A 285 17.37 -9.11 9.51
N GLU A 286 17.43 -9.63 10.73
CA GLU A 286 18.57 -10.37 11.26
C GLU A 286 18.81 -11.67 10.47
N PHE A 287 17.74 -12.41 10.16
CA PHE A 287 17.81 -13.59 9.29
C PHE A 287 18.34 -13.31 7.89
N VAL A 288 17.85 -12.26 7.22
CA VAL A 288 18.30 -11.96 5.86
C VAL A 288 19.72 -11.40 5.85
N LYS A 289 20.17 -10.72 6.91
CA LYS A 289 21.58 -10.31 7.03
C LYS A 289 22.51 -11.52 6.96
N ASP A 290 22.14 -12.62 7.61
CA ASP A 290 22.90 -13.87 7.56
C ASP A 290 22.85 -14.47 6.16
N MET A 291 21.65 -14.58 5.57
CA MET A 291 21.49 -15.12 4.22
C MET A 291 22.20 -14.29 3.15
N ARG A 292 22.27 -12.97 3.31
CA ARG A 292 22.89 -12.07 2.32
C ARG A 292 24.36 -12.41 2.11
N LEU A 293 25.08 -12.87 3.13
CA LEU A 293 26.47 -13.33 2.96
C LEU A 293 26.58 -14.54 2.03
N GLU A 294 25.57 -15.42 2.04
CA GLU A 294 25.50 -16.61 1.20
C GLU A 294 24.98 -16.30 -0.21
N LEU A 295 23.94 -15.47 -0.28
CA LEU A 295 23.06 -15.33 -1.43
C LEU A 295 23.29 -14.05 -2.23
N LEU A 296 23.67 -12.95 -1.56
CA LEU A 296 23.78 -11.61 -2.16
C LEU A 296 25.05 -10.89 -1.68
N PRO A 297 26.25 -11.52 -1.80
CA PRO A 297 27.48 -10.98 -1.24
C PRO A 297 27.86 -9.60 -1.81
N GLU A 298 27.41 -9.27 -3.03
CA GLU A 298 27.61 -7.96 -3.64
C GLU A 298 26.87 -6.82 -2.91
N PHE A 299 25.86 -7.14 -2.11
CA PHE A 299 25.06 -6.19 -1.35
C PHE A 299 25.36 -6.25 0.16
N GLN A 300 26.41 -6.95 0.59
CA GLN A 300 26.79 -7.10 2.00
C GLN A 300 26.86 -5.77 2.76
N ASN A 301 27.29 -4.69 2.09
CA ASN A 301 27.47 -3.36 2.68
C ASN A 301 26.23 -2.45 2.57
N ALA A 302 25.16 -2.90 1.94
CA ALA A 302 23.97 -2.09 1.75
C ALA A 302 23.14 -2.01 3.03
N THR A 303 22.54 -0.86 3.31
CA THR A 303 21.64 -0.74 4.46
C THR A 303 20.43 -1.66 4.27
N MET A 304 20.00 -2.39 5.29
CA MET A 304 18.87 -3.34 5.19
C MET A 304 17.70 -2.89 6.05
N TYR A 305 16.54 -2.81 5.44
CA TYR A 305 15.26 -2.46 6.05
C TYR A 305 14.26 -3.58 5.78
N THR A 306 13.49 -3.92 6.80
CA THR A 306 12.40 -4.88 6.70
C THR A 306 11.14 -4.22 7.19
N SER A 307 10.04 -4.40 6.47
CA SER A 307 8.69 -4.14 6.94
C SER A 307 7.98 -5.47 7.17
N ALA A 308 7.13 -5.57 8.19
CA ALA A 308 6.28 -6.74 8.37
C ALA A 308 4.80 -6.33 8.40
N VAL A 309 3.96 -7.18 7.82
CA VAL A 309 2.52 -6.95 7.70
C VAL A 309 1.78 -8.27 7.63
N THR A 310 0.50 -8.29 8.02
CA THR A 310 -0.35 -9.45 7.76
C THR A 310 -0.97 -9.40 6.36
N THR A 311 -1.30 -10.56 5.81
CA THR A 311 -1.82 -10.67 4.44
C THR A 311 -3.12 -9.92 4.23
N LEU A 312 -4.04 -9.91 5.20
CA LEU A 312 -5.27 -9.12 5.08
C LEU A 312 -5.01 -7.61 5.09
N VAL A 313 -4.01 -7.13 5.84
CA VAL A 313 -3.65 -5.71 5.79
C VAL A 313 -2.96 -5.37 4.46
N ALA A 314 -2.13 -6.29 3.94
CA ALA A 314 -1.53 -6.16 2.61
C ALA A 314 -2.61 -6.08 1.52
N PHE A 315 -3.59 -6.99 1.55
CA PHE A 315 -4.78 -6.95 0.72
C PHE A 315 -5.47 -5.59 0.82
N MET A 316 -5.73 -5.10 2.04
CA MET A 316 -6.39 -3.81 2.21
C MET A 316 -5.62 -2.66 1.57
N ALA A 317 -4.30 -2.60 1.75
CA ALA A 317 -3.49 -1.53 1.18
C ALA A 317 -3.35 -1.63 -0.34
N GLN A 318 -3.35 -2.83 -0.91
CA GLN A 318 -3.27 -3.03 -2.37
C GLN A 318 -4.61 -2.76 -3.05
N ASP A 319 -5.72 -3.16 -2.43
CA ASP A 319 -7.04 -3.19 -3.04
C ASP A 319 -7.89 -1.98 -2.68
N TYR A 320 -7.98 -1.62 -1.39
CA TYR A 320 -8.86 -0.55 -0.90
C TYR A 320 -8.22 0.83 -0.97
N CYS A 321 -6.90 0.92 -0.85
CA CYS A 321 -6.21 2.18 -1.06
C CYS A 321 -6.01 2.40 -2.57
N ILE A 322 -7.09 2.66 -3.31
CA ILE A 322 -7.00 2.84 -4.77
C ILE A 322 -6.35 4.16 -5.17
N SER A 323 -6.29 5.15 -4.26
CA SER A 323 -5.96 6.53 -4.59
C SER A 323 -4.88 7.14 -3.69
N SER A 324 -4.09 8.06 -4.25
CA SER A 324 -2.89 8.61 -3.60
C SER A 324 -3.11 9.24 -2.24
N SER A 325 -4.15 10.06 -2.11
CA SER A 325 -4.51 10.69 -0.83
C SER A 325 -4.85 9.64 0.23
N LEU A 326 -5.53 8.57 -0.18
CA LEU A 326 -5.95 7.50 0.69
C LEU A 326 -4.78 6.61 1.12
N ILE A 327 -3.83 6.27 0.23
CA ILE A 327 -2.63 5.55 0.65
C ILE A 327 -1.91 6.33 1.75
N TRP A 328 -1.60 7.60 1.52
CA TRP A 328 -0.80 8.36 2.49
C TRP A 328 -1.51 8.57 3.81
N TYR A 329 -2.84 8.70 3.77
CA TYR A 329 -3.68 8.63 4.96
C TYR A 329 -3.45 7.33 5.75
N TYR A 330 -3.55 6.17 5.09
CA TYR A 330 -3.38 4.87 5.75
C TYR A 330 -1.94 4.57 6.16
N VAL A 331 -0.94 5.08 5.45
CA VAL A 331 0.46 4.97 5.85
C VAL A 331 0.70 5.69 7.17
N TYR A 332 0.13 6.89 7.35
CA TYR A 332 0.21 7.60 8.62
C TYR A 332 -0.47 6.81 9.75
N LEU A 333 -1.69 6.33 9.49
CA LEU A 333 -2.38 5.50 10.46
C LEU A 333 -1.56 4.26 10.80
N GLY A 334 -1.00 3.56 9.82
CA GLY A 334 -0.20 2.34 10.02
C GLY A 334 0.99 2.54 10.94
N PHE A 335 1.72 3.66 10.81
CA PHE A 335 2.84 3.95 11.72
C PHE A 335 2.43 4.32 13.13
N PHE A 336 1.23 4.86 13.32
CA PHE A 336 0.80 5.46 14.59
C PHE A 336 -0.53 4.88 15.10
N VAL A 337 -0.86 3.63 14.71
CA VAL A 337 -2.07 2.94 15.16
C VAL A 337 -2.15 2.89 16.69
N PRO A 338 -1.09 2.56 17.45
CA PRO A 338 -1.16 2.57 18.91
C PRO A 338 -1.49 3.96 19.47
N GLU A 339 -0.95 5.01 18.85
CA GLU A 339 -1.14 6.38 19.29
C GLU A 339 -2.50 6.96 18.94
N LEU A 340 -3.06 6.64 17.78
CA LEU A 340 -4.24 7.28 17.20
C LEU A 340 -5.51 6.44 17.30
N VAL A 341 -5.35 5.11 17.28
CA VAL A 341 -6.48 4.17 17.34
C VAL A 341 -6.50 3.44 18.69
N GLY A 342 -5.36 3.29 19.36
CA GLY A 342 -5.25 2.61 20.65
C GLY A 342 -5.05 1.10 20.56
N ILE A 343 -4.66 0.58 19.39
CA ILE A 343 -4.36 -0.83 19.17
C ILE A 343 -2.85 -0.99 19.19
N ASN A 344 -2.32 -1.87 20.05
CA ASN A 344 -0.89 -2.17 20.10
C ASN A 344 -0.48 -3.11 18.95
N TYR A 345 -0.62 -2.61 17.71
CA TYR A 345 -0.31 -3.27 16.46
C TYR A 345 0.00 -2.19 15.43
N SER A 346 1.22 -2.18 14.87
CA SER A 346 1.60 -1.24 13.80
C SER A 346 1.77 -2.02 12.50
N PRO A 347 0.77 -1.99 11.59
CA PRO A 347 0.94 -2.62 10.29
C PRO A 347 2.06 -1.90 9.53
N TYR A 348 2.84 -2.67 8.77
CA TYR A 348 4.03 -2.18 8.08
C TYR A 348 5.14 -1.69 9.00
N ALA A 349 5.17 -2.12 10.27
CA ALA A 349 6.26 -1.80 11.19
C ALA A 349 7.62 -2.09 10.53
N MET A 350 8.52 -1.11 10.60
CA MET A 350 9.80 -1.14 9.91
C MET A 350 10.96 -1.31 10.87
N TYR A 351 11.92 -2.16 10.50
CA TYR A 351 13.16 -2.36 11.22
C TYR A 351 14.39 -2.21 10.28
N PRO A 352 15.36 -1.35 10.63
CA PRO A 352 15.27 -0.33 11.67
C PRO A 352 14.21 0.72 11.30
N PHE A 353 13.52 1.29 12.29
CA PHE A 353 12.53 2.35 12.04
C PHE A 353 13.24 3.63 11.57
N PRO A 354 12.94 4.18 10.38
CA PRO A 354 13.60 5.38 9.90
C PRO A 354 13.37 6.57 10.85
N THR A 355 14.44 7.11 11.45
CA THR A 355 14.36 8.18 12.46
C THR A 355 13.59 9.41 11.98
N VAL A 356 13.60 9.70 10.67
CA VAL A 356 12.85 10.81 10.08
C VAL A 356 11.34 10.70 10.31
N PHE A 357 10.80 9.48 10.45
CA PHE A 357 9.37 9.29 10.70
C PHE A 357 8.94 9.74 12.10
N ASN A 358 9.86 9.85 13.06
CA ASN A 358 9.56 10.45 14.37
C ASN A 358 9.15 11.92 14.25
N VAL A 359 9.58 12.62 13.19
CA VAL A 359 9.16 14.00 12.93
C VAL A 359 7.68 14.05 12.56
N PHE A 360 7.15 13.03 11.90
CA PHE A 360 5.75 12.97 11.49
C PHE A 360 4.79 12.70 12.65
N ARG A 361 5.26 12.08 13.74
CA ARG A 361 4.45 11.81 14.94
C ARG A 361 3.82 13.06 15.56
N GLN A 362 4.46 14.21 15.38
CA GLN A 362 4.00 15.50 15.94
C GLN A 362 3.16 16.32 14.96
N VAL A 363 3.00 15.85 13.73
CA VAL A 363 2.26 16.53 12.68
C VAL A 363 0.84 15.99 12.66
N ALA A 364 -0.17 16.86 12.55
CA ALA A 364 -1.55 16.42 12.39
C ALA A 364 -1.70 15.55 11.13
N LEU A 365 -2.56 14.53 11.20
CA LEU A 365 -2.81 13.60 10.10
C LEU A 365 -3.12 14.34 8.78
N GLU A 366 -3.94 15.39 8.84
CA GLU A 366 -4.28 16.26 7.70
C GLU A 366 -3.05 16.79 6.98
N ILE A 367 -2.11 17.39 7.73
CA ILE A 367 -0.90 17.97 7.16
C ILE A 367 -0.02 16.88 6.57
N TYR A 368 0.12 15.74 7.26
CA TYR A 368 0.94 14.65 6.75
C TYR A 368 0.42 14.16 5.40
N SER A 369 -0.88 13.81 5.34
CA SER A 369 -1.48 13.23 4.15
C SER A 369 -1.46 14.22 2.98
N GLU A 370 -1.79 15.48 3.24
CA GLU A 370 -1.73 16.55 2.23
C GLU A 370 -0.30 16.74 1.72
N ARG A 371 0.71 16.84 2.60
CA ARG A 371 2.10 17.08 2.20
C ARG A 371 2.70 15.89 1.46
N MET A 372 2.47 14.67 1.94
CA MET A 372 3.04 13.48 1.31
C MET A 372 2.43 13.23 -0.07
N THR A 373 1.12 13.45 -0.22
CA THR A 373 0.46 13.34 -1.53
C THR A 373 0.99 14.42 -2.50
N ASN A 374 1.07 15.68 -2.06
CA ASN A 374 1.64 16.77 -2.86
C ASN A 374 3.10 16.52 -3.25
N LEU A 375 3.91 16.00 -2.33
CA LEU A 375 5.32 15.74 -2.57
C LEU A 375 5.51 14.60 -3.56
N THR A 376 4.84 13.47 -3.33
CA THR A 376 5.14 12.21 -4.01
C THR A 376 4.51 12.10 -5.40
N THR A 377 3.33 12.69 -5.59
CA THR A 377 2.71 12.77 -6.92
C THR A 377 2.29 14.16 -7.33
N GLY A 378 1.91 15.03 -6.41
CA GLY A 378 1.32 16.34 -6.76
C GLY A 378 -0.10 16.24 -7.33
N TYR A 379 -0.62 15.01 -7.48
CA TYR A 379 -1.90 14.68 -8.10
C TYR A 379 -2.58 13.56 -7.31
N GLU A 380 -3.90 13.48 -7.49
CA GLU A 380 -4.67 12.31 -7.09
C GLU A 380 -4.48 11.22 -8.15
N VAL A 381 -3.75 10.16 -7.81
CA VAL A 381 -3.47 9.04 -8.73
C VAL A 381 -4.28 7.83 -8.29
N TYR A 382 -5.14 7.33 -9.18
CA TYR A 382 -5.83 6.07 -9.05
C TYR A 382 -4.98 4.95 -9.65
N GLN A 383 -4.65 3.95 -8.84
CA GLN A 383 -3.65 2.96 -9.19
C GLN A 383 -4.16 1.88 -10.15
N PRO A 384 -3.32 1.45 -11.11
CA PRO A 384 -3.58 0.26 -11.90
C PRO A 384 -3.30 -1.04 -11.14
N VAL A 385 -4.07 -2.08 -11.44
CA VAL A 385 -3.72 -3.48 -11.19
C VAL A 385 -2.63 -3.89 -12.18
N GLN A 386 -1.50 -4.37 -11.68
CA GLN A 386 -0.35 -4.72 -12.54
C GLN A 386 -0.53 -6.04 -13.30
N LEU A 387 -1.48 -6.87 -12.86
CA LEU A 387 -1.76 -8.18 -13.41
C LEU A 387 -3.10 -8.20 -14.14
N SER A 388 -3.23 -9.05 -15.14
CA SER A 388 -4.48 -9.25 -15.88
C SER A 388 -5.61 -9.78 -14.99
N GLU A 389 -6.86 -9.49 -15.39
CA GLU A 389 -8.07 -10.02 -14.73
C GLU A 389 -8.11 -11.55 -14.71
N LYS A 390 -7.46 -12.20 -15.68
CA LYS A 390 -7.33 -13.65 -15.71
C LYS A 390 -6.45 -14.18 -14.56
N LYS A 391 -5.40 -13.45 -14.21
CA LYS A 391 -4.40 -13.87 -13.21
C LYS A 391 -4.80 -13.50 -11.79
N VAL A 392 -5.38 -12.31 -11.59
CA VAL A 392 -5.86 -11.84 -10.28
C VAL A 392 -7.35 -11.41 -10.30
N PRO A 393 -8.27 -12.34 -10.61
CA PRO A 393 -9.69 -12.03 -10.76
C PRO A 393 -10.35 -11.45 -9.50
N LEU A 394 -9.90 -11.83 -8.29
CA LEU A 394 -10.48 -11.31 -7.04
C LEU A 394 -10.10 -9.85 -6.81
N ILE A 395 -8.85 -9.46 -7.06
CA ILE A 395 -8.37 -8.07 -6.99
C ILE A 395 -9.13 -7.20 -8.00
N TRP A 396 -9.29 -7.67 -9.25
CA TRP A 396 -10.07 -6.94 -10.26
C TRP A 396 -11.52 -6.75 -9.85
N ARG A 397 -12.17 -7.82 -9.38
CA ARG A 397 -13.55 -7.76 -8.86
C ARG A 397 -13.65 -6.81 -7.67
N SER A 398 -12.68 -6.87 -6.74
CA SER A 398 -12.60 -6.03 -5.55
C SER A 398 -12.52 -4.54 -5.94
N LYS A 399 -11.55 -4.16 -6.78
CA LYS A 399 -11.38 -2.77 -7.24
C LYS A 399 -12.56 -2.24 -8.06
N LYS A 400 -13.13 -3.06 -8.94
CA LYS A 400 -14.31 -2.68 -9.71
C LYS A 400 -15.50 -2.40 -8.81
N ASN A 401 -15.80 -3.34 -7.90
CA ASN A 401 -16.88 -3.17 -6.94
C ASN A 401 -16.65 -1.94 -6.06
N PHE A 402 -15.41 -1.71 -5.64
CA PHE A 402 -15.04 -0.55 -4.85
C PHE A 402 -15.28 0.75 -5.61
N TRP A 403 -14.85 0.85 -6.87
CA TRP A 403 -15.11 2.02 -7.69
C TRP A 403 -16.61 2.23 -7.92
N ASP A 404 -17.32 1.19 -8.35
CA ASP A 404 -18.75 1.26 -8.67
C ASP A 404 -19.60 1.55 -7.41
N ALA A 405 -19.17 1.09 -6.23
CA ALA A 405 -19.82 1.38 -4.96
C ALA A 405 -19.39 2.71 -4.31
N GLY A 406 -18.35 3.38 -4.82
CA GLY A 406 -17.72 4.55 -4.19
C GLY A 406 -16.61 4.17 -3.18
N ALA A 407 -15.68 5.11 -2.93
CA ALA A 407 -14.47 4.99 -2.09
C ALA A 407 -14.73 4.25 -0.76
N PRO A 408 -13.70 3.66 -0.09
CA PRO A 408 -13.85 2.47 0.78
C PRO A 408 -15.10 2.56 1.61
N GLY A 409 -16.11 1.76 1.24
CA GLY A 409 -17.44 1.76 1.81
C GLY A 409 -17.99 3.17 2.05
N ALA A 410 -18.83 3.65 1.13
CA ALA A 410 -19.94 4.55 1.46
C ALA A 410 -20.64 4.19 2.79
N ASP A 411 -20.59 2.92 3.18
CA ASP A 411 -21.12 2.36 4.42
C ASP A 411 -20.12 2.26 5.60
N ILE A 412 -18.81 2.49 5.41
CA ILE A 412 -17.79 2.59 6.48
C ILE A 412 -17.32 4.03 6.71
N ILE A 413 -17.65 4.95 5.80
CA ILE A 413 -17.42 6.38 5.95
C ILE A 413 -18.77 7.06 6.08
N LEU A 414 -18.93 7.81 7.16
CA LEU A 414 -20.15 8.52 7.45
C LEU A 414 -20.41 9.62 6.39
N ASN A 415 -21.67 9.75 5.94
CA ASN A 415 -22.15 10.73 4.96
C ASN A 415 -21.58 10.63 3.53
N VAL A 416 -21.08 9.47 3.10
CA VAL A 416 -20.68 9.24 1.69
C VAL A 416 -21.74 8.41 0.97
N PRO A 417 -22.40 8.92 -0.08
CA PRO A 417 -23.39 8.14 -0.81
C PRO A 417 -22.72 7.04 -1.66
N ARG A 418 -23.43 5.91 -1.83
CA ARG A 418 -22.98 4.83 -2.70
C ARG A 418 -22.80 5.32 -4.14
N GLY A 419 -21.70 4.91 -4.76
CA GLY A 419 -21.30 5.32 -6.11
C GLY A 419 -20.60 6.68 -6.15
N ALA A 420 -20.10 7.18 -5.01
CA ALA A 420 -19.31 8.40 -4.94
C ALA A 420 -17.96 8.19 -4.25
N ILE A 421 -16.95 8.92 -4.69
CA ILE A 421 -15.60 8.91 -4.12
C ILE A 421 -15.33 10.23 -3.41
N LEU A 422 -14.57 10.18 -2.32
CA LEU A 422 -14.20 11.39 -1.61
C LEU A 422 -13.16 12.19 -2.40
N PRO A 423 -13.28 13.53 -2.50
CA PRO A 423 -12.19 14.34 -3.00
C PRO A 423 -10.99 14.30 -2.03
N PRO A 424 -9.75 14.55 -2.51
CA PRO A 424 -8.54 14.40 -1.70
C PRO A 424 -8.57 15.23 -0.41
N LYS A 425 -9.13 16.44 -0.46
CA LYS A 425 -9.28 17.32 0.72
C LYS A 425 -10.17 16.74 1.80
N ALA A 426 -11.20 15.97 1.44
CA ALA A 426 -12.04 15.26 2.41
C ALA A 426 -11.25 14.12 3.07
N ILE A 427 -10.48 13.36 2.28
CA ILE A 427 -9.64 12.26 2.75
C ILE A 427 -8.59 12.75 3.75
N PHE A 428 -7.90 13.86 3.45
CA PHE A 428 -6.92 14.44 4.37
C PHE A 428 -7.53 14.80 5.74
N ARG A 429 -8.81 15.16 5.78
CA ARG A 429 -9.52 15.59 6.98
C ARG A 429 -10.36 14.48 7.61
N MET A 430 -10.21 13.25 7.15
CA MET A 430 -10.97 12.11 7.63
C MET A 430 -10.48 11.67 9.03
N ILE A 431 -11.41 11.39 9.94
CA ILE A 431 -11.10 10.98 11.32
C ILE A 431 -11.47 9.50 11.52
N PRO A 432 -10.50 8.64 11.89
CA PRO A 432 -10.76 7.21 12.07
C PRO A 432 -11.59 6.95 13.34
N PRO A 433 -12.25 5.78 13.46
CA PRO A 433 -12.70 5.29 14.76
C PRO A 433 -11.51 5.11 15.71
N THR A 434 -11.71 5.32 17.01
CA THR A 434 -10.63 5.21 18.00
C THR A 434 -11.08 4.52 19.29
N LEU A 435 -10.26 3.60 19.77
CA LEU A 435 -10.41 2.96 21.08
C LEU A 435 -9.73 3.77 22.20
N LYS A 436 -8.89 4.74 21.84
CA LYS A 436 -8.04 5.44 22.80
C LYS A 436 -8.76 6.64 23.40
N LYS A 437 -8.74 6.73 24.74
CA LYS A 437 -9.23 7.88 25.51
C LYS A 437 -8.23 9.03 25.46
N GLY A 438 -8.74 10.26 25.55
CA GLY A 438 -7.94 11.48 25.65
C GLY A 438 -7.28 11.94 24.35
N LEU A 439 -7.78 11.48 23.20
CA LEU A 439 -7.34 12.01 21.91
C LEU A 439 -7.98 13.36 21.62
N ASN A 440 -7.18 14.25 21.03
CA ASN A 440 -7.61 15.59 20.68
C ASN A 440 -7.72 15.76 19.16
N ILE A 441 -8.71 16.53 18.71
CA ILE A 441 -8.94 16.87 17.30
C ILE A 441 -7.72 17.43 16.59
N ARG A 442 -6.83 18.11 17.31
CA ARG A 442 -5.59 18.66 16.75
C ARG A 442 -4.58 17.59 16.30
N GLN A 443 -4.75 16.34 16.74
CA GLN A 443 -3.94 15.22 16.23
C GLN A 443 -4.37 14.80 14.82
N PHE A 444 -5.64 15.05 14.46
CA PHE A 444 -6.19 14.72 13.15
C PHE A 444 -6.19 15.94 12.22
N LEU A 445 -6.66 17.08 12.72
CA LEU A 445 -6.90 18.29 11.95
C LEU A 445 -5.96 19.41 12.37
N ALA A 446 -5.26 19.99 11.39
CA ALA A 446 -4.48 21.19 11.60
C ALA A 446 -5.30 22.46 11.42
N LYS A 447 -6.23 22.45 10.46
CA LYS A 447 -7.15 23.57 10.24
C LYS A 447 -8.42 23.35 11.05
N PRO A 448 -8.94 24.37 11.74
CA PRO A 448 -10.20 24.27 12.49
C PRO A 448 -11.32 23.68 11.63
N PRO A 449 -12.22 22.85 12.19
CA PRO A 449 -13.42 22.40 11.50
C PRO A 449 -14.31 23.59 11.10
N SER A 450 -15.03 23.43 9.98
CA SER A 450 -16.11 24.33 9.58
C SER A 450 -17.28 24.27 10.58
N LYS A 451 -18.28 25.13 10.43
CA LYS A 451 -19.47 25.11 11.29
C LYS A 451 -20.22 23.79 11.12
N GLU A 452 -20.41 23.39 9.87
CA GLU A 452 -21.09 22.15 9.45
C GLU A 452 -20.34 20.92 9.95
N PHE A 453 -19.00 20.96 9.94
CA PHE A 453 -18.21 19.86 10.47
C PHE A 453 -18.29 19.79 11.99
N TRP A 454 -18.29 20.92 12.71
CA TRP A 454 -18.53 20.92 14.16
C TRP A 454 -19.90 20.37 14.52
N GLU A 455 -20.95 20.73 13.79
CA GLU A 455 -22.31 20.17 14.01
C GLU A 455 -22.31 18.64 13.91
N LEU A 456 -21.56 18.07 12.96
CA LEU A 456 -21.39 16.63 12.85
C LEU A 456 -20.55 16.04 13.99
N LEU A 457 -19.43 16.68 14.33
CA LEU A 457 -18.52 16.21 15.38
C LEU A 457 -19.16 16.23 16.77
N GLU A 458 -20.04 17.20 17.05
CA GLU A 458 -20.78 17.33 18.33
C GLU A 458 -22.03 16.42 18.38
N SER A 459 -22.38 15.73 17.29
CA SER A 459 -23.54 14.83 17.25
C SER A 459 -23.38 13.62 18.19
N ASP A 460 -24.50 13.01 18.57
CA ASP A 460 -24.49 11.79 19.40
C ASP A 460 -23.74 10.61 18.75
N GLU A 461 -23.54 10.65 17.42
CA GLU A 461 -22.82 9.63 16.66
C GLU A 461 -21.29 9.75 16.77
N VAL A 462 -20.77 10.95 17.08
CA VAL A 462 -19.32 11.22 17.17
C VAL A 462 -18.91 11.69 18.57
N GLY A 463 -19.68 12.59 19.17
CA GLY A 463 -19.59 13.00 20.58
C GLY A 463 -18.36 13.83 20.95
N VAL A 464 -17.72 14.52 20.01
CA VAL A 464 -16.55 15.37 20.30
C VAL A 464 -16.95 16.53 21.20
N ASN A 465 -16.21 16.71 22.29
CA ASN A 465 -16.37 17.89 23.13
C ASN A 465 -15.71 19.09 22.45
N ARG A 466 -16.49 20.11 22.09
CA ARG A 466 -15.97 21.30 21.39
C ARG A 466 -15.06 22.19 22.22
N GLU A 467 -15.27 22.28 23.53
CA GLU A 467 -14.46 23.11 24.42
C GLU A 467 -13.06 22.53 24.58
N THR A 468 -12.95 21.21 24.76
CA THR A 468 -11.68 20.51 24.96
C THR A 468 -11.07 20.02 23.64
N GLY A 469 -11.90 19.77 22.62
CA GLY A 469 -11.54 19.10 21.38
C GLY A 469 -11.32 17.60 21.54
N GLU A 470 -11.73 17.01 22.66
CA GLU A 470 -11.48 15.61 22.98
C GLU A 470 -12.51 14.67 22.35
N PHE A 471 -12.04 13.54 21.83
CA PHE A 471 -12.88 12.46 21.34
C PHE A 471 -13.30 11.52 22.47
N PRO A 472 -14.56 11.09 22.49
CA PRO A 472 -14.98 9.95 23.30
C PRO A 472 -14.34 8.68 22.76
N SER A 473 -14.15 7.68 23.61
CA SER A 473 -13.68 6.38 23.13
C SER A 473 -14.82 5.58 22.49
N LEU A 474 -14.48 4.54 21.73
CA LEU A 474 -15.47 3.62 21.15
C LEU A 474 -16.37 2.95 22.21
N GLU A 475 -15.93 2.89 23.47
CA GLU A 475 -16.74 2.40 24.59
C GLU A 475 -17.86 3.37 24.97
N ASP A 476 -17.62 4.67 24.79
CA ASP A 476 -18.54 5.75 25.15
C ASP A 476 -19.49 6.06 23.98
N VAL A 477 -18.97 6.03 22.75
CA VAL A 477 -19.72 6.24 21.50
C VAL A 477 -19.36 5.12 20.54
N PHE A 478 -20.29 4.20 20.30
CA PHE A 478 -20.08 3.01 19.45
C PHE A 478 -20.00 3.39 17.96
N ARG A 479 -18.91 4.08 17.57
CA ARG A 479 -18.63 4.52 16.20
C ARG A 479 -17.53 3.67 15.59
N ILE A 480 -17.90 2.83 14.63
CA ILE A 480 -16.97 2.04 13.81
C ILE A 480 -16.67 2.68 12.44
N GLN A 481 -17.37 3.77 12.10
CA GLN A 481 -17.23 4.48 10.82
C GLN A 481 -16.22 5.63 10.90
N PHE A 482 -15.56 5.92 9.79
CA PHE A 482 -14.76 7.13 9.62
C PHE A 482 -15.69 8.35 9.51
N VAL A 483 -15.24 9.51 10.00
CA VAL A 483 -15.96 10.78 9.87
C VAL A 483 -15.22 11.67 8.89
N THR A 484 -15.94 12.29 7.96
CA THR A 484 -15.39 13.22 6.97
C THR A 484 -16.00 14.61 7.12
N ASP A 485 -15.28 15.62 6.64
CA ASP A 485 -15.74 17.00 6.64
C ASP A 485 -16.84 17.17 5.57
N PRO A 486 -18.11 17.44 5.97
CA PRO A 486 -19.25 17.46 5.05
C PRO A 486 -19.22 18.63 4.06
N THR A 487 -18.29 19.57 4.22
CA THR A 487 -18.13 20.69 3.28
C THR A 487 -17.46 20.28 1.97
N TYR A 488 -16.87 19.08 1.92
CA TYR A 488 -16.31 18.50 0.71
C TYR A 488 -17.26 17.46 0.14
N GLU A 489 -18.00 17.85 -0.90
CA GLU A 489 -18.98 16.99 -1.55
C GLU A 489 -18.31 15.76 -2.19
N PRO A 490 -18.78 14.53 -1.88
CA PRO A 490 -18.37 13.32 -2.57
C PRO A 490 -18.69 13.38 -4.08
N ILE A 491 -17.78 12.89 -4.91
CA ILE A 491 -17.89 12.97 -6.36
C ILE A 491 -18.47 11.67 -6.93
N PRO A 492 -19.64 11.69 -7.59
CA PRO A 492 -20.19 10.49 -8.19
C PRO A 492 -19.25 9.89 -9.25
N VAL A 493 -19.04 8.58 -9.24
CA VAL A 493 -18.08 7.92 -10.15
C VAL A 493 -18.46 8.03 -11.62
N ASN A 494 -19.74 8.25 -11.92
CA ASN A 494 -20.23 8.49 -13.27
C ASN A 494 -19.84 9.86 -13.85
N LYS A 495 -19.21 10.74 -13.05
CA LYS A 495 -18.65 12.01 -13.52
C LYS A 495 -17.25 11.86 -14.12
N PHE A 496 -16.59 10.74 -13.84
CA PHE A 496 -15.28 10.42 -14.39
C PHE A 496 -15.42 9.77 -15.77
N PRO A 497 -14.41 9.87 -16.65
CA PRO A 497 -14.26 8.98 -17.78
C PRO A 497 -14.24 7.52 -17.30
N LYS A 498 -14.58 6.59 -18.19
CA LYS A 498 -14.57 5.16 -17.87
C LYS A 498 -13.22 4.76 -17.29
N MET A 499 -13.24 4.15 -16.09
CA MET A 499 -12.04 3.62 -15.44
C MET A 499 -11.59 2.34 -16.15
N ASP A 500 -10.33 2.31 -16.58
CA ASP A 500 -9.61 1.09 -16.94
C ASP A 500 -8.63 0.77 -15.81
N PHE A 501 -8.90 -0.29 -15.04
CA PHE A 501 -8.07 -0.66 -13.89
C PHE A 501 -6.70 -1.21 -14.27
N ALA A 502 -6.44 -1.54 -15.54
CA ALA A 502 -5.07 -1.87 -15.96
C ALA A 502 -4.21 -0.63 -16.19
N VAL A 503 -4.84 0.55 -16.33
CA VAL A 503 -4.16 1.83 -16.63
C VAL A 503 -4.19 2.78 -15.44
N GLY A 504 -5.34 2.92 -14.78
CA GLY A 504 -5.56 3.90 -13.71
C GLY A 504 -5.93 5.29 -14.26
N GLN A 505 -5.94 6.29 -13.38
CA GLN A 505 -6.25 7.69 -13.72
C GLN A 505 -5.47 8.68 -12.86
N VAL A 506 -5.35 9.92 -13.32
CA VAL A 506 -4.68 11.02 -12.62
C VAL A 506 -5.59 12.24 -12.60
N TRP A 507 -5.66 12.93 -11.46
CA TRP A 507 -6.56 14.07 -11.24
C TRP A 507 -5.91 15.16 -10.38
N PRO A 508 -6.34 16.43 -10.47
CA PRO A 508 -5.82 17.48 -9.62
C PRO A 508 -6.27 17.29 -8.16
N LEU A 509 -5.43 17.68 -7.19
CA LEU A 509 -5.76 17.48 -5.76
C LEU A 509 -6.91 18.34 -5.24
N ASP A 510 -7.31 19.37 -6.00
CA ASP A 510 -8.39 20.29 -5.64
C ASP A 510 -9.72 19.97 -6.35
N MET A 511 -9.92 18.71 -6.73
CA MET A 511 -11.17 18.20 -7.32
C MET A 511 -12.42 18.62 -6.53
N THR A 512 -13.45 19.00 -7.27
CA THR A 512 -14.85 19.13 -6.85
C THR A 512 -15.72 18.48 -7.93
N VAL A 513 -16.98 18.20 -7.63
CA VAL A 513 -17.94 17.65 -8.61
C VAL A 513 -17.96 18.49 -9.89
N GLU A 514 -18.21 19.80 -9.75
CA GLU A 514 -18.25 20.75 -10.87
C GLU A 514 -16.94 20.80 -11.65
N LYS A 515 -15.78 20.74 -10.97
CA LYS A 515 -14.48 20.79 -11.64
C LYS A 515 -14.24 19.54 -12.49
N VAL A 516 -14.54 18.36 -11.95
CA VAL A 516 -14.42 17.08 -12.68
C VAL A 516 -15.34 17.09 -13.90
N GLU A 517 -16.60 17.50 -13.73
CA GLU A 517 -17.56 17.60 -14.84
C GLU A 517 -17.07 18.52 -15.94
N ILE A 518 -16.58 19.71 -15.60
CA ILE A 518 -16.05 20.64 -16.60
C ILE A 518 -14.84 20.03 -17.30
N MET A 519 -13.87 19.48 -16.57
CA MET A 519 -12.67 18.88 -17.17
C MET A 519 -13.04 17.78 -18.17
N VAL A 520 -13.97 16.89 -17.82
CA VAL A 520 -14.44 15.81 -18.71
C VAL A 520 -15.19 16.38 -19.92
N ASN A 521 -16.06 17.36 -19.73
CA ASN A 521 -16.78 18.02 -20.82
C ASN A 521 -15.84 18.76 -21.80
N GLU A 522 -14.71 19.27 -21.32
CA GLU A 522 -13.67 19.86 -22.18
C GLU A 522 -12.78 18.81 -22.87
N GLY A 523 -12.97 17.52 -22.57
CA GLY A 523 -12.25 16.43 -23.22
C GLY A 523 -11.07 15.87 -22.44
N TYR A 524 -10.96 16.13 -21.13
CA TYR A 524 -9.94 15.49 -20.31
C TYR A 524 -10.17 13.97 -20.19
N SER A 525 -9.14 13.18 -20.51
CA SER A 525 -9.21 11.71 -20.57
C SER A 525 -9.03 11.02 -19.22
N GLY A 526 -8.45 11.70 -18.22
CA GLY A 526 -7.98 11.08 -16.98
C GLY A 526 -6.60 10.43 -17.07
N LEU A 527 -5.94 10.44 -18.24
CA LEU A 527 -4.60 9.86 -18.44
C LEU A 527 -3.43 10.80 -18.06
N GLY A 528 -3.74 11.98 -17.51
CA GLY A 528 -2.74 12.99 -17.13
C GLY A 528 -2.41 14.04 -18.21
N ASP A 529 -2.83 13.82 -19.46
CA ASP A 529 -2.52 14.73 -20.57
C ASP A 529 -3.07 16.12 -20.32
N ASN A 530 -2.20 17.13 -20.37
CA ASN A 530 -2.60 18.52 -20.23
C ASN A 530 -3.44 18.79 -18.97
N ILE A 531 -3.25 18.02 -17.90
CA ILE A 531 -4.05 18.11 -16.68
C ILE A 531 -4.12 19.53 -16.11
N GLU A 532 -3.00 20.27 -16.16
CA GLU A 532 -2.93 21.67 -15.72
C GLU A 532 -3.75 22.62 -16.60
N HIS A 533 -3.77 22.40 -17.91
CA HIS A 533 -4.63 23.18 -18.83
C HIS A 533 -6.10 22.98 -18.48
N PHE A 534 -6.55 21.73 -18.39
CA PHE A 534 -7.95 21.40 -18.10
C PHE A 534 -8.37 21.83 -16.69
N SER A 535 -7.50 21.62 -15.70
CA SER A 535 -7.73 22.04 -14.31
C SER A 535 -7.91 23.57 -14.19
N LYS A 536 -7.02 24.36 -14.81
CA LYS A 536 -7.10 25.83 -14.81
C LYS A 536 -8.24 26.36 -15.67
N LEU A 537 -8.55 25.70 -16.79
CA LEU A 537 -9.72 26.04 -17.60
C LEU A 537 -11.01 25.82 -16.82
N ALA A 538 -11.12 24.71 -16.09
CA ALA A 538 -12.25 24.42 -15.23
C ALA A 538 -12.40 25.48 -14.12
N ASP A 539 -11.30 25.81 -13.41
CA ASP A 539 -11.32 26.88 -12.40
C ASP A 539 -11.81 28.22 -12.99
N LYS A 540 -11.37 28.58 -14.20
CA LYS A 540 -11.83 29.78 -14.91
C LYS A 540 -13.33 29.74 -15.23
N LYS A 541 -13.86 28.58 -15.67
CA LYS A 541 -15.28 28.41 -15.99
C LYS A 541 -16.17 28.41 -14.73
N MET A 542 -15.65 27.95 -13.60
CA MET A 542 -16.28 28.08 -12.27
C MET A 542 -16.22 29.52 -11.72
N GLY A 543 -15.64 30.48 -12.46
CA GLY A 543 -15.51 31.87 -12.03
C GLY A 543 -14.42 32.13 -10.99
N LYS A 544 -13.53 31.17 -10.74
CA LYS A 544 -12.36 31.40 -9.86
C LYS A 544 -11.35 32.30 -10.55
N LYS A 545 -10.61 33.08 -9.76
CA LYS A 545 -9.50 33.88 -10.27
C LYS A 545 -8.36 32.95 -10.70
N VAL A 546 -8.04 32.98 -11.98
CA VAL A 546 -6.94 32.24 -12.59
C VAL A 546 -6.05 33.24 -13.30
N ASP A 547 -4.75 33.24 -13.00
CA ASP A 547 -3.81 34.20 -13.59
C ASP A 547 -3.63 33.93 -15.10
N GLU A 548 -3.44 32.67 -15.49
CA GLU A 548 -3.37 32.23 -16.88
C GLU A 548 -3.80 30.76 -16.99
N VAL A 549 -4.47 30.40 -18.09
CA VAL A 549 -4.72 29.00 -18.44
C VAL A 549 -3.55 28.56 -19.33
N PRO A 550 -2.71 27.59 -18.90
CA PRO A 550 -1.59 27.11 -19.71
C PRO A 550 -2.06 26.67 -21.09
N PRO A 551 -1.31 26.91 -22.18
CA PRO A 551 -1.71 26.45 -23.50
C PRO A 551 -1.75 24.91 -23.53
N PHE A 552 -2.68 24.36 -24.31
CA PHE A 552 -2.68 22.93 -24.62
C PHE A 552 -1.39 22.58 -25.38
N LYS A 553 -0.68 21.55 -24.93
CA LYS A 553 0.56 21.07 -25.54
C LYS A 553 0.36 19.64 -26.05
N PRO A 554 0.66 19.35 -27.32
CA PRO A 554 0.66 17.98 -27.81
C PRO A 554 1.74 17.17 -27.08
N LEU A 555 1.49 15.87 -26.95
CA LEU A 555 2.47 14.91 -26.45
C LEU A 555 3.78 14.96 -27.26
N SER A 556 4.91 14.70 -26.61
CA SER A 556 6.17 14.48 -27.33
C SER A 556 6.07 13.24 -28.23
N GLU A 557 6.94 13.18 -29.24
CA GLU A 557 7.01 12.00 -30.12
C GLU A 557 7.34 10.72 -29.34
N TYR A 558 8.13 10.82 -28.26
CA TYR A 558 8.38 9.68 -27.38
C TYR A 558 7.12 9.24 -26.65
N ALA A 559 6.37 10.16 -26.02
CA ALA A 559 5.14 9.82 -25.32
C ALA A 559 4.08 9.23 -26.26
N LYS A 560 3.94 9.77 -27.49
CA LYS A 560 3.07 9.20 -28.53
C LYS A 560 3.48 7.79 -28.92
N TRP A 561 4.76 7.59 -29.19
CA TRP A 561 5.30 6.27 -29.50
C TRP A 561 5.03 5.29 -28.35
N TYR A 562 5.37 5.67 -27.12
CA TYR A 562 5.21 4.82 -25.94
C TYR A 562 3.74 4.43 -25.70
N ARG A 563 2.80 5.36 -25.85
CA ARG A 563 1.37 5.06 -25.76
C ARG A 563 0.85 4.19 -26.90
N LYS A 564 1.40 4.34 -28.11
CA LYS A 564 1.09 3.44 -29.22
C LYS A 564 1.55 2.02 -28.90
N GLU A 565 2.73 1.88 -28.31
CA GLU A 565 3.26 0.60 -27.83
C GLU A 565 2.38 -0.01 -26.73
N LEU A 566 2.00 0.76 -25.70
CA LEU A 566 1.07 0.30 -24.65
C LEU A 566 -0.34 0.01 -25.18
N GLY A 567 -0.75 0.71 -26.24
CA GLY A 567 -2.04 0.58 -26.91
C GLY A 567 -2.30 -0.80 -27.53
N GLU A 568 -1.25 -1.59 -27.75
CA GLU A 568 -1.37 -3.01 -28.15
C GLU A 568 -2.11 -3.84 -27.09
N VAL A 569 -1.94 -3.47 -25.82
CA VAL A 569 -2.47 -4.19 -24.66
C VAL A 569 -3.61 -3.43 -23.99
N HIS A 570 -3.51 -2.10 -23.97
CA HIS A 570 -4.48 -1.20 -23.33
C HIS A 570 -5.05 -0.22 -24.37
N PRO A 571 -6.14 -0.60 -25.08
CA PRO A 571 -6.69 0.18 -26.18
C PRO A 571 -7.05 1.64 -25.83
N ILE A 572 -7.29 1.94 -24.55
CA ILE A 572 -7.58 3.30 -24.08
C ILE A 572 -6.49 4.30 -24.47
N TYR A 573 -5.22 3.89 -24.54
CA TYR A 573 -4.17 4.79 -25.01
C TYR A 573 -4.33 5.17 -26.49
N LEU A 574 -4.86 4.28 -27.32
CA LEU A 574 -5.10 4.55 -28.74
C LEU A 574 -6.32 5.44 -28.97
N GLU A 575 -7.31 5.38 -28.08
CA GLU A 575 -8.51 6.22 -28.16
C GLU A 575 -8.20 7.72 -27.93
N TYR A 576 -7.13 8.00 -27.18
CA TYR A 576 -6.73 9.36 -26.78
C TYR A 576 -5.39 9.82 -27.40
N LEU A 577 -4.87 9.10 -28.40
CA LEU A 577 -3.77 9.52 -29.28
C LEU A 577 -4.32 10.14 -30.56
#